data_AF-A0AAD8HDH6-F1
#
_entry.id   AF-A0AAD8HDH6-F1
#
_cell.length_a   1.000
_cell.length_b   1.000
_cell.length_c   1.000
_cell.angle_alpha   90.00
_cell.angle_beta   90.00
_cell.angle_gamma   90.00
#
_symmetry.space_group_name_H-M   'P 1'
#
loop_
_entity.id
_entity.type
_entity.pdbx_description
1 polymer ?
#
loop_
_entity_poly.entity_id
_entity_poly.type
_entity_poly.pdbx_seq_one_letter_code
_entity_poly.pdbx_strand_id
1 'polypeptide(L)'
;MADHRSLLVSLGCPPSISSSSTLDTDTKDSAAVPHPLFTMQGELKRQYCESFLALCSLQELQRQRKSRQLEGHNLEVALYQPLWTIEELVNSLFIVSQRHISKWVDKPEFIFSLIYKITRDYVDTMDELLQPLVDEAMLSGYSCREEWISAMVSSLSTYLAKEIFPLYVGQLDEDIASGIQSQARISWLRLIDLMIAFDKRVQSLIAQSGILLEVEDERNWSMDVQGAAVLFGAEEYKSPAIAGAFLDRLSSLIDRCRCIPRISLRSRFVRVAGAPVIQKFLDSVCLRCQEAEGLTASTDDAALIKVARSVNAARYLETVLQE
;
A
#
# COMPACT_ATOMS: atom_id res chain seq x y z
N MET A 1 11.10 -6.92 -21.04
CA MET A 1 11.83 -6.58 -19.80
C MET A 1 13.14 -5.87 -20.09
N ALA A 2 14.09 -6.47 -20.82
CA ALA A 2 15.37 -5.82 -21.15
C ALA A 2 15.20 -4.48 -21.91
N ASP A 3 14.30 -4.43 -22.90
CA ASP A 3 14.04 -3.20 -23.66
C ASP A 3 13.43 -2.09 -22.79
N HIS A 4 12.56 -2.45 -21.85
CA HIS A 4 11.97 -1.51 -20.89
C HIS A 4 13.03 -0.93 -19.95
N ARG A 5 13.97 -1.76 -19.47
CA ARG A 5 15.12 -1.30 -18.68
C ARG A 5 16.02 -0.36 -19.47
N SER A 6 16.28 -0.68 -20.74
CA SER A 6 17.05 0.20 -21.65
C SER A 6 16.37 1.56 -21.83
N LEU A 7 15.04 1.56 -21.98
CA LEU A 7 14.25 2.80 -22.03
C LEU A 7 14.37 3.60 -20.73
N LEU A 8 14.22 2.97 -19.55
CA LEU A 8 14.41 3.66 -18.26
C LEU A 8 15.79 4.34 -18.17
N VAL A 9 16.85 3.66 -18.60
CA VAL A 9 18.20 4.23 -18.64
C VAL A 9 18.28 5.41 -19.62
N SER A 10 17.67 5.30 -20.80
CA SER A 10 17.65 6.39 -21.80
C SER A 10 16.90 7.63 -21.32
N LEU A 11 15.93 7.44 -20.42
CA LEU A 11 15.15 8.51 -19.79
C LEU A 11 15.93 9.18 -18.66
N GLY A 12 17.12 8.68 -18.31
CA GLY A 12 17.87 9.13 -17.15
C GLY A 12 17.25 8.66 -15.83
N CYS A 13 16.38 7.65 -15.85
CA CYS A 13 15.86 7.03 -14.63
C CYS A 13 16.88 6.02 -14.06
N PRO A 14 17.07 6.03 -12.73
CA PRO A 14 16.50 6.98 -11.77
C PRO A 14 17.21 8.35 -11.76
N PRO A 15 16.54 9.43 -11.29
CA PRO A 15 17.17 10.74 -11.13
C PRO A 15 18.38 10.67 -10.20
N SER A 16 19.32 11.58 -10.39
CA SER A 16 20.46 11.74 -9.48
C SER A 16 19.96 12.13 -8.09
N ILE A 17 20.12 11.23 -7.11
CA ILE A 17 19.78 11.44 -5.68
C ILE A 17 20.67 12.47 -4.98
N SER A 18 21.53 13.17 -5.71
CA SER A 18 22.44 14.19 -5.18
C SER A 18 21.77 15.57 -5.18
N SER A 19 21.06 15.91 -4.11
CA SER A 19 20.79 17.31 -3.76
C SER A 19 21.80 17.75 -2.70
N SER A 20 22.96 18.24 -3.15
CA SER A 20 23.74 19.16 -2.32
C SER A 20 23.00 20.49 -2.32
N SER A 21 22.28 20.81 -1.24
CA SER A 21 22.09 22.18 -0.82
C SER A 21 22.60 22.28 0.61
N THR A 22 23.83 22.77 0.71
CA THR A 22 24.43 23.33 1.91
C THR A 22 23.45 24.25 2.63
N LEU A 23 23.62 24.28 3.96
CA LEU A 23 23.00 25.22 4.88
C LEU A 23 22.95 26.65 4.30
N ASP A 24 21.86 27.32 4.66
CA ASP A 24 21.65 28.76 4.75
C ASP A 24 20.83 29.46 3.66
N THR A 25 19.89 30.24 4.21
CA THR A 25 19.04 31.31 3.68
C THR A 25 17.64 30.93 3.18
N ASP A 26 16.68 31.41 3.97
CA ASP A 26 15.26 31.54 3.68
C ASP A 26 15.01 32.04 2.25
N THR A 27 14.44 31.19 1.41
CA THR A 27 13.50 31.60 0.35
C THR A 27 12.74 30.37 -0.13
N LYS A 28 11.41 30.51 -0.20
CA LYS A 28 10.50 29.55 -0.83
C LYS A 28 10.97 29.25 -2.26
N ASP A 29 10.79 27.99 -2.68
CA ASP A 29 11.08 27.42 -4.01
C ASP A 29 12.51 26.88 -4.25
N SER A 30 12.90 25.88 -3.47
CA SER A 30 13.87 24.89 -3.95
C SER A 30 13.15 23.96 -4.93
N ALA A 31 13.16 24.28 -6.22
CA ALA A 31 12.65 23.42 -7.28
C ALA A 31 13.41 22.07 -7.28
N ALA A 32 12.80 21.06 -6.66
CA ALA A 32 13.31 19.69 -6.70
C ALA A 32 13.38 19.25 -8.17
N VAL A 33 14.52 18.68 -8.58
CA VAL A 33 14.66 18.14 -9.95
C VAL A 33 13.56 17.09 -10.14
N PRO A 34 12.59 17.31 -11.06
CA PRO A 34 11.48 16.40 -11.24
C PRO A 34 12.01 15.05 -11.72
N HIS A 35 11.40 13.95 -11.26
CA HIS A 35 11.72 12.60 -11.75
C HIS A 35 11.73 12.60 -13.30
N PRO A 36 12.63 11.87 -13.96
CA PRO A 36 12.77 11.97 -15.40
C PRO A 36 11.51 11.49 -16.15
N LEU A 37 10.73 10.61 -15.50
CA LEU A 37 9.39 10.21 -15.96
C LEU A 37 8.40 11.39 -16.13
N PHE A 38 8.53 12.47 -15.36
CA PHE A 38 7.65 13.64 -15.50
C PHE A 38 8.02 14.50 -16.70
N THR A 39 9.29 14.54 -17.05
CA THR A 39 9.80 15.37 -18.15
C THR A 39 9.66 14.69 -19.51
N MET A 40 9.12 13.46 -19.54
CA MET A 40 8.96 12.69 -20.77
C MET A 40 7.98 13.35 -21.73
N GLN A 41 8.46 13.63 -22.94
CA GLN A 41 7.65 14.23 -24.00
C GLN A 41 7.89 13.53 -25.33
N GLY A 42 6.93 13.70 -26.24
CA GLY A 42 7.01 13.22 -27.62
C GLY A 42 7.21 11.70 -27.72
N GLU A 43 8.14 11.31 -28.57
CA GLU A 43 8.38 9.91 -28.95
C GLU A 43 8.84 9.02 -27.79
N LEU A 44 9.66 9.55 -26.87
CA LEU A 44 10.10 8.80 -25.69
C LEU A 44 8.95 8.47 -24.74
N LYS A 45 8.00 9.39 -24.55
CA LYS A 45 6.78 9.15 -23.77
C LYS A 45 5.96 8.02 -24.39
N ARG A 46 5.76 8.07 -25.72
CA ARG A 46 5.02 7.05 -26.46
C ARG A 46 5.67 5.68 -26.30
N GLN A 47 6.98 5.57 -26.53
CA GLN A 47 7.73 4.31 -26.42
C GLN A 47 7.67 3.71 -25.01
N TYR A 48 7.78 4.55 -23.97
CA TYR A 48 7.65 4.08 -22.59
C TYR A 48 6.23 3.59 -22.29
N CYS A 49 5.19 4.35 -22.65
CA CYS A 49 3.80 3.94 -22.45
C CYS A 49 3.49 2.62 -23.17
N GLU A 50 3.92 2.47 -24.43
CA GLU A 50 3.76 1.22 -25.19
C GLU A 50 4.49 0.05 -24.54
N SER A 51 5.72 0.27 -24.08
CA SER A 51 6.49 -0.74 -23.37
C SER A 51 5.84 -1.12 -22.04
N PHE A 52 5.34 -0.16 -21.28
CA PHE A 52 4.63 -0.36 -20.02
C PHE A 52 3.37 -1.19 -20.23
N LEU A 53 2.49 -0.78 -21.17
CA LEU A 53 1.24 -1.48 -21.49
C LEU A 53 1.50 -2.92 -21.98
N ALA A 54 2.52 -3.12 -22.81
CA ALA A 54 2.90 -4.45 -23.28
C ALA A 54 3.33 -5.37 -22.13
N LEU A 55 4.09 -4.86 -21.16
CA LEU A 55 4.50 -5.62 -19.98
C LEU A 55 3.33 -5.92 -19.06
N CYS A 56 2.47 -4.94 -18.79
CA CYS A 56 1.24 -5.13 -18.02
C CYS A 56 0.34 -6.21 -18.66
N SER A 57 0.16 -6.15 -19.97
CA SER A 57 -0.61 -7.16 -20.73
C SER A 57 0.01 -8.54 -20.64
N LEU A 58 1.34 -8.63 -20.76
CA LEU A 58 2.07 -9.90 -20.64
C LEU A 58 1.95 -10.49 -19.23
N GLN A 59 2.07 -9.67 -18.20
CA GLN A 59 1.91 -10.07 -16.80
C GLN A 59 0.50 -10.62 -16.56
N GLU A 60 -0.54 -9.96 -17.07
CA GLU A 60 -1.92 -10.45 -16.95
C GLU A 60 -2.11 -11.80 -17.64
N LEU A 61 -1.54 -11.98 -18.83
CA LEU A 61 -1.57 -13.27 -19.53
C LEU A 61 -0.88 -14.38 -18.72
N GLN A 62 0.24 -14.08 -18.08
CA GLN A 62 0.93 -15.04 -17.22
C GLN A 62 0.13 -15.37 -15.96
N ARG A 63 -0.47 -14.36 -15.32
CA ARG A 63 -1.34 -14.54 -14.15
C ARG A 63 -2.54 -15.43 -14.49
N GLN A 64 -3.22 -15.17 -15.60
CA GLN A 64 -4.33 -15.99 -16.07
C GLN A 64 -3.90 -17.42 -16.43
N ARG A 65 -2.72 -17.58 -17.05
CA ARG A 65 -2.17 -18.91 -17.33
C ARG A 65 -1.90 -19.68 -16.04
N LYS A 66 -1.28 -19.05 -15.06
CA LYS A 66 -0.99 -19.65 -13.74
C LYS A 66 -2.29 -20.02 -13.01
N SER A 67 -3.31 -19.16 -13.06
CA SER A 67 -4.64 -19.43 -12.51
C SER A 67 -5.28 -20.67 -13.13
N ARG A 68 -5.26 -20.80 -14.46
CA ARG A 68 -5.77 -22.00 -15.16
C ARG A 68 -4.99 -23.28 -14.82
N GLN A 69 -3.70 -23.16 -14.55
CA GLN A 69 -2.86 -24.31 -14.16
C GLN A 69 -3.09 -24.75 -12.70
N LEU A 70 -3.61 -23.86 -11.86
CA LEU A 70 -3.82 -24.09 -10.43
C LEU A 70 -5.31 -24.31 -10.07
N GLU A 71 -6.17 -24.49 -11.08
CA GLU A 71 -7.60 -24.77 -10.89
C GLU A 71 -7.80 -25.98 -9.94
N GLY A 72 -8.47 -25.76 -8.80
CA GLY A 72 -8.73 -26.77 -7.77
C GLY A 72 -7.87 -26.70 -6.49
N HIS A 73 -6.90 -25.79 -6.39
CA HIS A 73 -6.12 -25.53 -5.16
C HIS A 73 -6.49 -24.15 -4.57
N ASN A 74 -6.33 -23.90 -3.26
CA ASN A 74 -6.62 -22.59 -2.66
C ASN A 74 -5.77 -21.47 -3.31
N LEU A 75 -6.43 -20.56 -4.03
CA LEU A 75 -5.84 -19.71 -5.07
C LEU A 75 -5.43 -18.28 -4.64
N GLU A 76 -5.94 -17.76 -3.52
CA GLU A 76 -5.86 -16.31 -3.25
C GLU A 76 -4.44 -15.78 -2.95
N VAL A 77 -3.63 -16.50 -2.17
CA VAL A 77 -2.26 -16.06 -1.82
C VAL A 77 -1.25 -16.41 -2.91
N ALA A 78 -1.53 -17.38 -3.78
CA ALA A 78 -0.59 -17.88 -4.78
C ALA A 78 -0.53 -17.04 -6.08
N LEU A 79 -1.45 -16.09 -6.26
CA LEU A 79 -1.66 -15.38 -7.53
C LEU A 79 -1.25 -13.91 -7.53
N TYR A 80 -1.13 -13.26 -6.36
CA TYR A 80 -0.64 -11.88 -6.32
C TYR A 80 0.84 -11.86 -6.72
N GLN A 81 1.17 -10.99 -7.68
CA GLN A 81 2.52 -10.77 -8.16
C GLN A 81 2.75 -9.27 -8.25
N PRO A 82 3.86 -8.72 -7.74
CA PRO A 82 4.16 -7.30 -7.90
C PRO A 82 4.09 -6.86 -9.37
N LEU A 83 3.65 -5.64 -9.64
CA LEU A 83 3.71 -5.09 -11.00
C LEU A 83 5.16 -5.01 -11.48
N TRP A 84 5.50 -5.79 -12.50
CA TRP A 84 6.88 -5.87 -12.99
C TRP A 84 7.42 -4.52 -13.43
N THR A 85 6.58 -3.69 -14.06
CA THR A 85 6.98 -2.36 -14.53
C THR A 85 7.38 -1.44 -13.38
N ILE A 86 6.66 -1.49 -12.27
CA ILE A 86 6.98 -0.72 -11.06
C ILE A 86 8.18 -1.32 -10.33
N GLU A 87 8.26 -2.65 -10.24
CA GLU A 87 9.40 -3.35 -9.65
C GLU A 87 10.71 -2.99 -10.38
N GLU A 88 10.71 -2.93 -11.71
CA GLU A 88 11.86 -2.50 -12.50
C GLU A 88 12.29 -1.07 -12.20
N LEU A 89 11.31 -0.17 -12.04
CA LEU A 89 11.59 1.22 -11.71
C LEU A 89 12.22 1.34 -10.33
N VAL A 90 11.64 0.68 -9.33
CA VAL A 90 12.18 0.66 -7.97
C VAL A 90 13.55 -0.01 -7.92
N ASN A 91 13.75 -1.12 -8.64
CA ASN A 91 15.06 -1.78 -8.72
C ASN A 91 16.13 -0.83 -9.26
N SER A 92 15.81 -0.06 -10.31
CA SER A 92 16.74 0.93 -10.86
C SER A 92 17.11 2.01 -9.84
N LEU A 93 16.13 2.53 -9.09
CA LEU A 93 16.32 3.49 -7.99
C LEU A 93 17.19 2.91 -6.87
N PHE A 94 16.91 1.66 -6.49
CA PHE A 94 17.60 1.01 -5.40
C PHE A 94 19.07 0.76 -5.74
N ILE A 95 19.38 0.33 -6.97
CA ILE A 95 20.77 0.15 -7.45
C ILE A 95 21.57 1.46 -7.36
N VAL A 96 20.98 2.59 -7.76
CA VAL A 96 21.67 3.90 -7.66
C VAL A 96 21.83 4.32 -6.19
N SER A 97 20.79 4.10 -5.38
CA SER A 97 20.80 4.40 -3.95
C SER A 97 21.78 3.54 -3.16
N GLN A 98 22.05 2.31 -3.62
CA GLN A 98 22.92 1.34 -2.94
C GLN A 98 24.35 1.87 -2.73
N ARG A 99 24.85 2.74 -3.63
CA ARG A 99 26.16 3.40 -3.48
C ARG A 99 26.27 4.29 -2.24
N HIS A 100 25.15 4.80 -1.77
CA HIS A 100 25.05 5.63 -0.55
C HIS A 100 24.68 4.77 0.65
N ILE A 101 23.67 3.91 0.49
CA ILE A 101 23.13 3.05 1.56
C ILE A 101 24.21 2.09 2.10
N SER A 102 25.10 1.58 1.25
CA SER A 102 26.23 0.73 1.67
C SER A 102 27.21 1.42 2.63
N LYS A 103 27.22 2.76 2.69
CA LYS A 103 28.05 3.53 3.63
C LYS A 103 27.38 3.75 4.98
N TRP A 104 26.10 3.38 5.11
CA TRP A 104 25.28 3.63 6.30
C TRP A 104 24.84 2.35 6.98
N VAL A 105 25.56 1.26 6.73
CA VAL A 105 25.30 -0.04 7.34
C VAL A 105 25.26 0.06 8.89
N ASP A 106 26.15 0.86 9.48
CA ASP A 106 26.18 1.13 10.93
C ASP A 106 25.20 2.21 11.39
N LYS A 107 24.47 2.85 10.46
CA LYS A 107 23.55 3.97 10.69
C LYS A 107 22.24 3.77 9.94
N PRO A 108 21.47 2.71 10.27
CA PRO A 108 20.25 2.35 9.55
C PRO A 108 19.20 3.46 9.53
N GLU A 109 19.22 4.41 10.48
CA GLU A 109 18.34 5.58 10.49
C GLU A 109 18.41 6.42 9.20
N PHE A 110 19.59 6.52 8.57
CA PHE A 110 19.76 7.23 7.32
C PHE A 110 19.19 6.46 6.14
N ILE A 111 19.30 5.12 6.19
CA ILE A 111 18.70 4.22 5.19
C ILE A 111 17.18 4.36 5.22
N PHE A 112 16.55 4.20 6.38
CA PHE A 112 15.10 4.35 6.54
C PHE A 112 14.62 5.74 6.12
N SER A 113 15.36 6.79 6.49
CA SER A 113 15.01 8.17 6.13
C SER A 113 15.08 8.42 4.63
N LEU A 114 16.13 7.93 3.96
CA LEU A 114 16.28 8.06 2.50
C LEU A 114 15.17 7.31 1.77
N ILE A 115 14.94 6.04 2.12
CA ILE A 115 13.92 5.22 1.47
C ILE A 115 12.54 5.83 1.68
N TYR A 116 12.19 6.23 2.90
CA TYR A 116 10.92 6.89 3.17
C TYR A 116 10.75 8.17 2.34
N LYS A 117 11.81 9.00 2.26
CA LYS A 117 11.79 10.23 1.48
C LYS A 117 11.52 9.92 0.00
N ILE A 118 12.24 8.99 -0.61
CA ILE A 118 12.03 8.60 -2.02
C ILE A 118 10.60 8.06 -2.22
N THR A 119 10.13 7.17 -1.33
CA THR A 119 8.78 6.62 -1.42
C THR A 119 7.74 7.73 -1.40
N ARG A 120 7.79 8.62 -0.40
CA ARG A 120 6.85 9.74 -0.23
C ARG A 120 6.93 10.76 -1.36
N ASP A 121 8.14 11.16 -1.76
CA ASP A 121 8.32 12.26 -2.71
C ASP A 121 7.81 11.89 -4.12
N TYR A 122 7.69 10.59 -4.44
CA TYR A 122 7.24 10.12 -5.75
C TYR A 122 5.91 9.36 -5.75
N VAL A 123 5.33 9.02 -4.60
CA VAL A 123 4.13 8.15 -4.54
C VAL A 123 2.93 8.73 -5.31
N ASP A 124 2.60 10.00 -5.09
CA ASP A 124 1.45 10.65 -5.73
C ASP A 124 1.64 10.78 -7.23
N THR A 125 2.87 11.03 -7.64
CA THR A 125 3.23 11.06 -9.05
C THR A 125 3.10 9.71 -9.72
N MET A 126 3.66 8.67 -9.10
CA MET A 126 3.61 7.35 -9.71
C MET A 126 2.16 6.91 -9.88
N ASP A 127 1.31 7.28 -8.93
CA ASP A 127 -0.13 7.11 -9.06
C ASP A 127 -0.73 7.92 -10.22
N GLU A 128 -0.55 9.24 -10.24
CA GLU A 128 -1.10 10.12 -11.29
C GLU A 128 -0.66 9.74 -12.71
N LEU A 129 0.62 9.35 -12.86
CA LEU A 129 1.22 9.07 -14.17
C LEU A 129 0.94 7.64 -14.63
N LEU A 130 1.05 6.66 -13.74
CA LEU A 130 1.04 5.25 -14.12
C LEU A 130 -0.33 4.59 -13.91
N GLN A 131 -1.17 5.07 -12.97
CA GLN A 131 -2.50 4.48 -12.76
C GLN A 131 -3.35 4.48 -14.04
N PRO A 132 -3.37 5.53 -14.88
CA PRO A 132 -4.09 5.49 -16.15
C PRO A 132 -3.61 4.38 -17.10
N LEU A 133 -2.31 4.07 -17.11
CA LEU A 133 -1.75 3.00 -17.94
C LEU A 133 -2.10 1.61 -17.39
N VAL A 134 -2.11 1.45 -16.06
CA VAL A 134 -2.57 0.22 -15.41
C VAL A 134 -4.06 -0.03 -15.68
N ASP A 135 -4.86 1.03 -15.61
CA ASP A 135 -6.29 1.00 -15.92
C ASP A 135 -6.53 0.67 -17.41
N GLU A 136 -5.76 1.27 -18.32
CA GLU A 136 -5.79 0.96 -19.76
C GLU A 136 -5.42 -0.50 -20.05
N ALA A 137 -4.44 -1.06 -19.32
CA ALA A 137 -4.07 -2.48 -19.41
C ALA A 137 -5.10 -3.42 -18.75
N MET A 138 -6.16 -2.90 -18.13
CA MET A 138 -7.22 -3.65 -17.45
C MET A 138 -6.72 -4.56 -16.30
N LEU A 139 -5.63 -4.18 -15.64
CA LEU A 139 -5.06 -4.89 -14.50
C LEU A 139 -5.87 -4.64 -13.22
N SER A 140 -7.03 -5.30 -13.14
CA SER A 140 -7.96 -5.14 -12.01
C SER A 140 -7.33 -5.62 -10.70
N GLY A 141 -7.42 -4.78 -9.66
CA GLY A 141 -6.90 -5.08 -8.33
C GLY A 141 -5.51 -4.51 -8.04
N TYR A 142 -4.89 -3.84 -9.01
CA TYR A 142 -3.63 -3.13 -8.81
C TYR A 142 -3.86 -1.64 -8.59
N SER A 143 -3.11 -1.07 -7.63
CA SER A 143 -3.03 0.35 -7.34
C SER A 143 -1.57 0.77 -7.47
N CYS A 144 -1.28 1.72 -8.36
CA CYS A 144 0.09 2.18 -8.61
C CYS A 144 0.75 2.69 -7.33
N ARG A 145 0.00 3.40 -6.48
CA ARG A 145 0.49 3.80 -5.15
C ARG A 145 0.83 2.62 -4.26
N GLU A 146 -0.05 1.63 -4.14
CA GLU A 146 0.20 0.46 -3.29
C GLU A 146 1.38 -0.34 -3.81
N GLU A 147 1.47 -0.54 -5.13
CA GLU A 147 2.56 -1.26 -5.78
C GLU A 147 3.89 -0.53 -5.66
N TRP A 148 3.89 0.80 -5.77
CA TRP A 148 5.07 1.64 -5.55
C TRP A 148 5.60 1.49 -4.12
N ILE A 149 4.71 1.65 -3.15
CA ILE A 149 5.04 1.53 -1.73
C ILE A 149 5.54 0.12 -1.44
N SER A 150 4.82 -0.91 -1.90
CA SER A 150 5.15 -2.32 -1.71
C SER A 150 6.51 -2.68 -2.30
N ALA A 151 6.82 -2.23 -3.52
CA ALA A 151 8.10 -2.48 -4.16
C ALA A 151 9.26 -1.79 -3.41
N MET A 152 9.07 -0.56 -2.93
CA MET A 152 10.07 0.16 -2.13
C MET A 152 10.34 -0.54 -0.79
N VAL A 153 9.27 -0.96 -0.08
CA VAL A 153 9.38 -1.70 1.18
C VAL A 153 10.04 -3.06 0.95
N SER A 154 9.67 -3.78 -0.10
CA SER A 154 10.24 -5.09 -0.44
C SER A 154 11.74 -5.00 -0.75
N SER A 155 12.15 -3.95 -1.47
CA SER A 155 13.57 -3.70 -1.78
C SER A 155 14.38 -3.38 -0.51
N LEU A 156 13.84 -2.54 0.37
CA LEU A 156 14.46 -2.26 1.67
C LEU A 156 14.54 -3.52 2.54
N SER A 157 13.46 -4.26 2.69
CA SER A 157 13.42 -5.51 3.46
C SER A 157 14.45 -6.52 2.95
N THR A 158 14.58 -6.64 1.62
CA THR A 158 15.59 -7.49 0.99
C THR A 158 17.00 -7.05 1.33
N TYR A 159 17.27 -5.74 1.31
CA TYR A 159 18.57 -5.19 1.69
C TYR A 159 18.87 -5.39 3.18
N LEU A 160 17.91 -5.11 4.07
CA LEU A 160 18.06 -5.33 5.50
C LEU A 160 18.40 -6.80 5.80
N ALA A 161 17.67 -7.74 5.19
CA ALA A 161 17.89 -9.16 5.38
C ALA A 161 19.26 -9.63 4.88
N LYS A 162 19.77 -9.05 3.78
CA LYS A 162 21.04 -9.45 3.17
C LYS A 162 22.26 -8.80 3.81
N GLU A 163 22.17 -7.51 4.15
CA GLU A 163 23.34 -6.69 4.47
C GLU A 163 23.35 -6.21 5.92
N ILE A 164 22.19 -6.01 6.55
CA ILE A 164 22.11 -5.40 7.89
C ILE A 164 21.91 -6.46 8.98
N PHE A 165 20.87 -7.29 8.88
CA PHE A 165 20.55 -8.29 9.90
C PHE A 165 21.72 -9.23 10.21
N PRO A 166 22.50 -9.74 9.22
CA PRO A 166 23.64 -10.60 9.53
C PRO A 166 24.68 -9.95 10.45
N LEU A 167 24.89 -8.63 10.36
CA LEU A 167 25.85 -7.91 11.21
C LEU A 167 25.37 -7.82 12.66
N TYR A 168 24.09 -7.52 12.85
CA TYR A 168 23.49 -7.44 14.18
C TYR A 168 23.39 -8.82 14.83
N VAL A 169 23.05 -9.85 14.06
CA VAL A 169 23.02 -11.24 14.56
C VAL A 169 24.43 -11.68 14.98
N GLY A 170 25.46 -11.40 14.17
CA GLY A 170 26.85 -11.70 14.53
C GLY A 170 27.29 -11.01 15.83
N GLN A 171 26.95 -9.72 16.01
CA GLN A 171 27.23 -8.98 17.24
C GLN A 171 26.51 -9.56 18.47
N LEU A 172 25.26 -10.02 18.30
CA LEU A 172 24.50 -10.65 19.39
C LEU A 172 25.12 -11.99 19.81
N ASP A 173 25.59 -12.79 18.86
CA ASP A 173 26.23 -14.08 19.14
C ASP A 173 27.57 -13.89 19.88
N GLU A 174 28.36 -12.88 19.51
CA GLU A 174 29.60 -12.48 20.19
C GLU A 174 29.36 -11.93 21.61
N ASP A 175 28.32 -11.12 21.81
CA ASP A 175 27.91 -10.60 23.12
C ASP A 175 27.45 -11.71 24.08
N ILE A 176 26.79 -12.76 23.55
CA ILE A 176 26.39 -13.94 24.34
C ILE A 176 27.63 -14.73 24.80
N ALA A 177 28.63 -14.86 23.93
CA ALA A 177 29.86 -15.59 24.24
C ALA A 177 30.79 -14.83 25.21
N SER A 178 30.83 -13.49 25.15
CA SER A 178 31.72 -12.65 25.95
C SER A 178 31.17 -12.24 27.33
N GLY A 179 29.85 -12.38 27.55
CA GLY A 179 29.20 -12.11 28.84
C GLY A 179 29.00 -10.62 29.18
N ILE A 180 29.37 -9.68 28.28
CA ILE A 180 29.20 -8.23 28.45
C ILE A 180 27.98 -7.81 27.61
N GLN A 181 26.80 -7.81 28.24
CA GLN A 181 25.53 -8.14 27.58
C GLN A 181 24.63 -6.98 27.08
N SER A 182 25.06 -5.71 27.06
CA SER A 182 24.13 -4.58 26.88
C SER A 182 24.10 -3.96 25.48
N GLN A 183 25.23 -3.83 24.78
CA GLN A 183 25.31 -2.93 23.63
C GLN A 183 24.72 -3.50 22.34
N ALA A 184 24.95 -4.78 22.00
CA ALA A 184 24.35 -5.35 20.78
C ALA A 184 22.82 -5.49 20.93
N ARG A 185 22.33 -5.85 22.12
CA ARG A 185 20.89 -5.92 22.41
C ARG A 185 20.20 -4.56 22.28
N ILE A 186 20.80 -3.51 22.82
CA ILE A 186 20.26 -2.14 22.68
C ILE A 186 20.25 -1.72 21.20
N SER A 187 21.32 -2.01 20.46
CA SER A 187 21.41 -1.70 19.03
C SER A 187 20.36 -2.46 18.20
N TRP A 188 20.11 -3.73 18.52
CA TRP A 188 19.07 -4.55 17.89
C TRP A 188 17.65 -4.02 18.17
N LEU A 189 17.35 -3.70 19.43
CA LEU A 189 16.06 -3.10 19.79
C LEU A 189 15.85 -1.75 19.09
N ARG A 190 16.90 -0.91 19.01
CA ARG A 190 16.84 0.34 18.25
C ARG A 190 16.56 0.12 16.76
N LEU A 191 17.11 -0.93 16.16
CA LEU A 191 16.81 -1.29 14.77
C LEU A 191 15.34 -1.69 14.59
N ILE A 192 14.78 -2.47 15.52
CA ILE A 192 13.36 -2.83 15.53
C ILE A 192 12.48 -1.58 15.65
N ASP A 193 12.82 -0.66 16.56
CA ASP A 193 12.08 0.60 16.72
C ASP A 193 12.10 1.43 15.44
N LEU A 194 13.23 1.49 14.73
CA LEU A 194 13.33 2.13 13.43
C LEU A 194 12.44 1.46 12.38
N MET A 195 12.38 0.13 12.35
CA MET A 195 11.50 -0.62 11.44
C MET A 195 10.02 -0.33 11.72
N ILE A 196 9.61 -0.34 12.99
CA ILE A 196 8.23 -0.03 13.40
C ILE A 196 7.88 1.42 13.06
N ALA A 197 8.78 2.37 13.35
CA ALA A 197 8.56 3.78 13.03
C ALA A 197 8.47 4.01 11.52
N PHE A 198 9.31 3.33 10.74
CA PHE A 198 9.27 3.38 9.28
C PHE A 198 7.95 2.81 8.74
N ASP A 199 7.53 1.63 9.21
CA ASP A 199 6.29 0.99 8.78
C ASP A 199 5.08 1.90 9.06
N LYS A 200 4.95 2.44 10.27
CA LYS A 200 3.89 3.41 10.61
C LYS A 200 3.84 4.61 9.66
N ARG A 201 5.01 5.16 9.32
CA ARG A 201 5.10 6.28 8.39
C ARG A 201 4.71 5.87 6.98
N VAL A 202 5.08 4.68 6.53
CA VAL A 202 4.70 4.15 5.21
C VAL A 202 3.20 3.83 5.14
N GLN A 203 2.64 3.20 6.17
CA GLN A 203 1.19 2.95 6.26
C GLN A 203 0.39 4.24 6.16
N SER A 204 0.89 5.36 6.73
CA SER A 204 0.23 6.67 6.57
C SER A 204 0.13 7.14 5.12
N LEU A 205 1.07 6.74 4.25
CA LEU A 205 1.02 7.05 2.81
C LEU A 205 -0.06 6.21 2.09
N ILE A 206 -0.28 4.97 2.55
CA ILE A 206 -1.39 4.13 2.06
C ILE A 206 -2.72 4.69 2.58
N ALA A 207 -2.77 5.12 3.82
CA ALA A 207 -3.97 5.64 4.47
C ALA A 207 -4.45 6.98 3.89
N GLN A 208 -3.55 7.78 3.30
CA GLN A 208 -3.90 8.94 2.46
C GLN A 208 -4.70 8.55 1.19
N SER A 209 -4.81 7.26 0.86
CA SER A 209 -5.68 6.70 -0.19
C SER A 209 -7.13 6.47 0.27
N GLY A 210 -7.48 6.87 1.51
CA GLY A 210 -8.82 6.96 2.07
C GLY A 210 -9.31 5.74 2.86
N ILE A 211 -9.02 4.51 2.44
CA ILE A 211 -9.69 3.32 3.02
C ILE A 211 -9.08 2.84 4.34
N LEU A 212 -7.74 2.85 4.46
CA LEU A 212 -7.06 2.20 5.60
C LEU A 212 -7.30 2.97 6.91
N LEU A 213 -7.30 4.31 6.84
CA LEU A 213 -7.51 5.20 7.99
C LEU A 213 -8.94 5.12 8.54
N GLU A 214 -9.92 4.83 7.69
CA GLU A 214 -11.32 4.80 8.12
C GLU A 214 -11.64 3.56 8.94
N VAL A 215 -11.16 2.40 8.50
CA VAL A 215 -11.45 1.09 9.11
C VAL A 215 -10.65 0.86 10.39
N GLU A 216 -9.40 1.35 10.47
CA GLU A 216 -8.53 1.20 11.64
C GLU A 216 -8.76 2.25 12.75
N ASP A 217 -9.37 3.40 12.46
CA ASP A 217 -9.67 4.42 13.48
C ASP A 217 -10.92 4.04 14.30
N GLU A 218 -10.71 3.57 15.53
CA GLU A 218 -11.76 3.27 16.52
C GLU A 218 -12.77 4.42 16.74
N ARG A 219 -12.39 5.67 16.45
CA ARG A 219 -13.33 6.81 16.52
C ARG A 219 -14.42 6.73 15.45
N ASN A 220 -14.12 6.19 14.27
CA ASN A 220 -15.11 6.05 13.19
C ASN A 220 -16.12 4.93 13.46
N TRP A 221 -15.73 3.94 14.26
CA TRP A 221 -16.64 2.95 14.82
C TRP A 221 -17.51 3.50 15.95
N SER A 222 -17.11 4.63 16.54
CA SER A 222 -17.75 5.22 17.71
C SER A 222 -18.58 6.47 17.42
N MET A 223 -18.34 7.12 16.28
CA MET A 223 -19.10 8.27 15.81
C MET A 223 -20.39 7.79 15.12
N ASP A 224 -21.52 8.21 15.66
CA ASP A 224 -22.81 8.09 14.98
C ASP A 224 -22.83 9.02 13.76
N VAL A 225 -23.38 8.56 12.63
CA VAL A 225 -23.59 9.44 11.46
C VAL A 225 -24.59 10.54 11.82
N GLN A 226 -24.10 11.75 12.03
CA GLN A 226 -24.93 12.92 12.20
C GLN A 226 -25.22 13.52 10.82
N GLY A 227 -26.18 12.94 10.09
CA GLY A 227 -26.50 13.47 8.75
C GLY A 227 -27.49 12.73 7.85
N ALA A 228 -27.94 11.51 8.15
CA ALA A 228 -28.84 10.77 7.25
C ALA A 228 -30.32 10.74 7.70
N ALA A 229 -30.77 11.73 8.47
CA ALA A 229 -32.13 11.79 9.03
C ALA A 229 -33.21 12.31 8.04
N VAL A 230 -33.11 12.07 6.72
CA VAL A 230 -34.11 12.58 5.77
C VAL A 230 -34.81 11.51 4.94
N LEU A 231 -34.39 10.25 4.93
CA LEU A 231 -35.14 9.22 4.22
C LEU A 231 -35.23 7.94 5.06
N PHE A 232 -36.48 7.54 5.31
CA PHE A 232 -36.95 6.30 5.94
C PHE A 232 -37.09 6.29 7.47
N GLY A 233 -38.34 6.45 7.90
CA GLY A 233 -38.79 6.06 9.22
C GLY A 233 -38.82 4.53 9.33
N ALA A 234 -37.84 3.97 10.02
CA ALA A 234 -37.88 2.72 10.74
C ALA A 234 -36.79 2.78 11.82
N GLU A 235 -37.07 2.18 12.98
CA GLU A 235 -36.34 2.31 14.24
C GLU A 235 -34.81 2.42 14.15
N GLU A 236 -34.26 3.40 14.87
CA GLU A 236 -32.87 3.88 14.88
C GLU A 236 -31.82 2.78 15.15
N TYR A 237 -31.37 2.08 14.12
CA TYR A 237 -30.02 1.52 14.11
C TYR A 237 -29.07 2.65 13.74
N LYS A 238 -28.47 3.30 14.75
CA LYS A 238 -27.36 4.23 14.52
C LYS A 238 -26.18 3.42 13.97
N SER A 239 -26.01 3.50 12.66
CA SER A 239 -24.87 2.89 11.99
C SER A 239 -23.62 3.75 12.24
N PRO A 240 -22.48 3.15 12.59
CA PRO A 240 -21.25 3.91 12.80
C PRO A 240 -20.78 4.55 11.48
N ALA A 241 -20.08 5.68 11.58
CA ALA A 241 -19.61 6.46 10.44
C ALA A 241 -18.81 5.63 9.41
N ILE A 242 -18.10 4.60 9.87
CA ILE A 242 -17.37 3.67 9.01
C ILE A 242 -18.25 2.97 7.96
N ALA A 243 -19.51 2.68 8.27
CA ALA A 243 -20.42 2.05 7.32
C ALA A 243 -20.81 3.03 6.19
N GLY A 244 -20.98 4.32 6.51
CA GLY A 244 -21.23 5.36 5.51
C GLY A 244 -20.05 5.55 4.56
N ALA A 245 -18.84 5.67 5.11
CA ALA A 245 -17.64 5.83 4.30
C ALA A 245 -17.36 4.62 3.40
N PHE A 246 -17.67 3.41 3.90
CA PHE A 246 -17.63 2.19 3.13
C PHE A 246 -18.62 2.21 1.93
N LEU A 247 -19.86 2.67 2.14
CA LEU A 247 -20.86 2.82 1.08
C LEU A 247 -20.48 3.88 0.05
N ASP A 248 -19.88 5.00 0.47
CA ASP A 248 -19.38 6.02 -0.44
C ASP A 248 -18.31 5.44 -1.38
N ARG A 249 -17.44 4.56 -0.85
CA ARG A 249 -16.43 3.88 -1.66
C ARG A 249 -17.01 2.86 -2.63
N LEU A 250 -18.00 2.08 -2.19
CA LEU A 250 -18.73 1.18 -3.08
C LEU A 250 -19.51 1.96 -4.15
N SER A 251 -20.08 3.11 -3.80
CA SER A 251 -20.76 4.02 -4.74
C SER A 251 -19.77 4.56 -5.78
N SER A 252 -18.58 4.97 -5.37
CA SER A 252 -17.51 5.39 -6.28
C SER A 252 -17.05 4.26 -7.23
N LEU A 253 -16.98 3.02 -6.74
CA LEU A 253 -16.74 1.83 -7.58
C LEU A 253 -17.83 1.64 -8.63
N ILE A 254 -19.10 1.79 -8.23
CA ILE A 254 -20.25 1.71 -9.13
C ILE A 254 -20.20 2.84 -10.16
N ASP A 255 -19.88 4.07 -9.76
CA ASP A 255 -19.78 5.22 -10.66
C ASP A 255 -18.71 5.03 -11.73
N ARG A 256 -17.52 4.55 -11.34
CA ARG A 256 -16.45 4.22 -12.30
C ARG A 256 -16.86 3.14 -13.29
N CYS A 257 -17.70 2.18 -12.88
CA CYS A 257 -18.15 1.14 -13.79
C CYS A 257 -19.20 1.63 -14.82
N ARG A 258 -19.85 2.79 -14.59
CA ARG A 258 -20.88 3.33 -15.53
C ARG A 258 -20.33 3.61 -16.92
N CYS A 259 -19.06 3.97 -17.03
CA CYS A 259 -18.37 4.20 -18.31
C CYS A 259 -18.14 2.91 -19.13
N ILE A 260 -18.26 1.72 -18.53
CA ILE A 260 -18.07 0.45 -19.23
C ILE A 260 -19.33 0.16 -20.08
N PRO A 261 -19.26 -0.08 -21.40
CA PRO A 261 -20.44 -0.12 -22.26
C PRO A 261 -21.29 -1.41 -22.14
N ARG A 262 -20.74 -2.50 -21.60
CA ARG A 262 -21.43 -3.80 -21.50
C ARG A 262 -21.79 -4.14 -20.06
N ILE A 263 -23.05 -4.51 -19.81
CA ILE A 263 -23.57 -4.89 -18.48
C ILE A 263 -22.80 -6.08 -17.89
N SER A 264 -22.43 -7.07 -18.70
CA SER A 264 -21.64 -8.21 -18.23
C SER A 264 -20.24 -7.81 -17.74
N LEU A 265 -19.63 -6.80 -18.37
CA LEU A 265 -18.33 -6.26 -17.95
C LEU A 265 -18.46 -5.34 -16.74
N ARG A 266 -19.54 -4.56 -16.63
CA ARG A 266 -19.87 -3.82 -15.40
C ARG A 266 -20.01 -4.76 -14.20
N SER A 267 -20.80 -5.82 -14.35
CA SER A 267 -21.00 -6.82 -13.30
C SER A 267 -19.69 -7.50 -12.91
N ARG A 268 -18.86 -7.86 -13.89
CA ARG A 268 -17.52 -8.42 -13.62
C ARG A 268 -16.61 -7.43 -12.90
N PHE A 269 -16.60 -6.17 -13.33
CA PHE A 269 -15.82 -5.12 -12.69
C PHE A 269 -16.24 -4.91 -11.24
N VAL A 270 -17.55 -4.75 -10.98
CA VAL A 270 -18.09 -4.59 -9.62
C VAL A 270 -17.75 -5.78 -8.75
N ARG A 271 -17.86 -7.01 -9.28
CA ARG A 271 -17.50 -8.22 -8.53
C ARG A 271 -16.01 -8.26 -8.19
N VAL A 272 -15.14 -7.99 -9.16
CA VAL A 272 -13.68 -8.10 -8.97
C VAL A 272 -13.13 -6.96 -8.12
N ALA A 273 -13.62 -5.73 -8.31
CA ALA A 273 -13.12 -4.56 -7.59
C ALA A 273 -13.83 -4.33 -6.25
N GLY A 274 -15.10 -4.75 -6.12
CA GLY A 274 -15.89 -4.65 -4.89
C GLY A 274 -15.63 -5.78 -3.90
N ALA A 275 -15.37 -7.01 -4.35
CA ALA A 275 -15.19 -8.15 -3.44
C ALA A 275 -14.04 -7.96 -2.42
N PRO A 276 -12.84 -7.46 -2.79
CA PRO A 276 -11.78 -7.22 -1.81
C PRO A 276 -12.14 -6.14 -0.79
N VAL A 277 -12.94 -5.15 -1.20
CA VAL A 277 -13.41 -4.07 -0.33
C VAL A 277 -14.41 -4.61 0.69
N ILE A 278 -15.40 -5.39 0.24
CA ILE A 278 -16.36 -6.09 1.10
C ILE A 278 -15.67 -7.07 2.04
N GLN A 279 -14.72 -7.85 1.53
CA GLN A 279 -13.99 -8.81 2.35
C GLN A 279 -13.22 -8.12 3.48
N LYS A 280 -12.49 -7.03 3.20
CA LYS A 280 -11.78 -6.25 4.23
C LYS A 280 -12.71 -5.73 5.32
N PHE A 281 -13.91 -5.27 4.96
CA PHE A 281 -14.91 -4.84 5.93
C PHE A 281 -15.38 -6.01 6.80
N LEU A 282 -15.71 -7.15 6.19
CA LEU A 282 -16.15 -8.35 6.90
C LEU A 282 -15.07 -8.91 7.82
N ASP A 283 -13.81 -8.92 7.38
CA ASP A 283 -12.66 -9.33 8.20
C ASP A 283 -12.51 -8.43 9.42
N SER A 284 -12.72 -7.11 9.24
CA SER A 284 -12.66 -6.13 10.33
C SER A 284 -13.80 -6.32 11.33
N VAL A 285 -15.03 -6.56 10.85
CA VAL A 285 -16.17 -6.90 11.72
C VAL A 285 -15.90 -8.21 12.47
N CYS A 286 -15.38 -9.23 11.79
CA CYS A 286 -15.09 -10.54 12.37
C CYS A 286 -14.02 -10.45 13.47
N LEU A 287 -12.91 -9.76 13.20
CA LEU A 287 -11.83 -9.53 14.16
C LEU A 287 -12.35 -8.85 15.42
N ARG A 288 -13.16 -7.79 15.27
CA ARG A 288 -13.74 -7.05 16.40
C ARG A 288 -14.68 -7.90 17.25
N CYS A 289 -15.42 -8.82 16.63
CA CYS A 289 -16.27 -9.77 17.35
C CYS A 289 -15.44 -10.81 18.10
N GLN A 290 -14.37 -11.34 17.48
CA GLN A 290 -13.48 -12.34 18.10
C GLN A 290 -12.68 -11.78 19.28
N GLU A 291 -12.24 -10.52 19.22
CA GLU A 291 -11.57 -9.85 20.34
C GLU A 291 -12.46 -9.79 21.61
N ALA A 292 -13.78 -9.76 21.44
CA ALA A 292 -14.72 -9.77 22.56
C ALA A 292 -14.94 -11.17 23.15
N GLU A 293 -14.69 -12.25 22.39
CA GLU A 293 -14.85 -13.64 22.87
C GLU A 293 -13.81 -14.04 23.92
N GLY A 294 -12.65 -13.36 23.96
CA GLY A 294 -11.57 -13.63 24.92
C GLY A 294 -11.78 -13.12 26.36
N LEU A 295 -12.85 -12.37 26.63
CA LEU A 295 -13.11 -11.70 27.92
C LEU A 295 -14.05 -12.52 28.81
N THR A 296 -13.57 -13.64 29.34
CA THR A 296 -14.37 -14.54 30.20
C THR A 296 -14.03 -14.36 31.69
N ALA A 297 -14.59 -13.32 32.33
CA ALA A 297 -14.82 -13.25 33.79
C ALA A 297 -15.57 -11.98 34.23
N SER A 298 -15.51 -10.90 33.44
CA SER A 298 -16.31 -9.68 33.59
C SER A 298 -16.48 -9.12 32.18
N THR A 299 -17.62 -9.36 31.55
CA THR A 299 -17.93 -8.69 30.27
C THR A 299 -17.92 -7.18 30.53
N ASP A 300 -16.87 -6.52 30.06
CA ASP A 300 -16.77 -5.07 30.04
C ASP A 300 -17.87 -4.55 29.10
N ASP A 301 -18.72 -3.64 29.58
CA ASP A 301 -19.79 -3.02 28.78
C ASP A 301 -19.22 -2.44 27.47
N ALA A 302 -17.95 -2.03 27.47
CA ALA A 302 -17.25 -1.57 26.26
C ALA A 302 -17.12 -2.66 25.17
N ALA A 303 -16.90 -3.92 25.54
CA ALA A 303 -16.81 -5.03 24.59
C ALA A 303 -18.16 -5.35 23.96
N LEU A 304 -19.24 -5.31 24.75
CA LEU A 304 -20.61 -5.48 24.25
C LEU A 304 -20.99 -4.35 23.28
N ILE A 305 -20.65 -3.10 23.61
CA ILE A 305 -20.86 -1.94 22.72
C ILE A 305 -20.07 -2.11 21.41
N LYS A 306 -18.84 -2.63 21.47
CA LYS A 306 -18.00 -2.90 20.29
C LYS A 306 -18.65 -3.92 19.34
N VAL A 307 -19.14 -5.04 19.89
CA VAL A 307 -19.85 -6.08 19.12
C VAL A 307 -21.15 -5.53 18.54
N ALA A 308 -21.96 -4.84 19.35
CA ALA A 308 -23.22 -4.27 18.90
C ALA A 308 -23.03 -3.29 17.73
N ARG A 309 -22.04 -2.40 17.79
CA ARG A 309 -21.70 -1.48 16.70
C ARG A 309 -21.25 -2.21 15.42
N SER A 310 -20.49 -3.30 15.58
CA SER A 310 -20.01 -4.10 14.45
C SER A 310 -21.17 -4.83 13.75
N VAL A 311 -22.12 -5.37 14.53
CA VAL A 311 -23.36 -5.97 14.00
C VAL A 311 -24.25 -4.93 13.33
N ASN A 312 -24.40 -3.75 13.93
CA ASN A 312 -25.20 -2.65 13.36
C ASN A 312 -24.63 -2.18 12.02
N ALA A 313 -23.30 -2.02 11.93
CA ALA A 313 -22.62 -1.66 10.69
C ALA A 313 -22.87 -2.71 9.59
N ALA A 314 -22.71 -3.99 9.91
CA ALA A 314 -22.93 -5.08 8.96
C ALA A 314 -24.38 -5.12 8.46
N ARG A 315 -25.37 -4.97 9.36
CA ARG A 315 -26.79 -4.92 8.99
C ARG A 315 -27.15 -3.71 8.14
N TYR A 316 -26.61 -2.55 8.46
CA TYR A 316 -26.84 -1.34 7.68
C TYR A 316 -26.31 -1.52 6.25
N LEU A 317 -25.09 -2.04 6.10
CA LEU A 317 -24.52 -2.32 4.78
C LEU A 317 -25.32 -3.37 4.02
N GLU A 318 -25.73 -4.46 4.68
CA GLU A 318 -26.57 -5.48 4.05
C GLU A 318 -27.88 -4.88 3.53
N THR A 319 -28.52 -4.02 4.33
CA THR A 319 -29.78 -3.36 3.95
C THR A 319 -29.58 -2.46 2.74
N VAL A 320 -28.55 -1.60 2.75
CA VAL A 320 -28.28 -0.69 1.62
C VAL A 320 -27.84 -1.44 0.36
N LEU A 321 -27.16 -2.58 0.47
CA LEU A 321 -26.75 -3.37 -0.68
C LEU A 321 -27.88 -4.22 -1.29
N GLN A 322 -28.98 -4.42 -0.57
CA GLN A 322 -30.18 -5.11 -1.08
C GLN A 322 -31.10 -4.18 -1.87
N GLU A 323 -30.99 -2.86 -1.69
CA GLU A 323 -31.71 -1.82 -2.44
C GLU A 323 -31.09 -1.58 -3.83
#